data_AF-A0A970I2K7-F1
#
_entry.id   AF-A0A970I2K7-F1
#
_cell.length_a   1.000
_cell.length_b   1.000
_cell.length_c   1.000
_cell.angle_alpha   90.00
_cell.angle_beta   90.00
_cell.angle_gamma   90.00
#
_symmetry.space_group_name_H-M   'P 1'
#
loop_
_entity.id
_entity.type
_entity.pdbx_description
1 polymer ?
#
loop_
_entity_poly.entity_id
_entity_poly.type
_entity_poly.pdbx_seq_one_letter_code
_entity_poly.pdbx_strand_id
1 'polypeptide(L)'
;SRPDLENNIKERGWENGFVGNTNSWPISVLQKDDVYIADCFGKIKGGTMIGDMLATSIYTKTGTGVIFDAAARDLTDISEIEGFNAYVRDFHPSFLVEVVLTGLNTPTRIGEAIVLPGDLVISDKEGVLFIPAHLAEMVIATGEFMTARADFSKAMLKEARYSAGQVDSQWTDDMKEHFLRWLKETNSETQMTRKQLDEFMSKRTW
;
A
#
# COMPACT_ATOMS: atom_id res chain seq x y z
N SER A 1 26.10 6.17 -17.91
CA SER A 1 25.64 4.82 -17.53
C SER A 1 26.82 4.03 -16.97
N ARG A 2 26.55 2.86 -16.37
CA ARG A 2 27.54 1.86 -15.95
C ARG A 2 27.41 0.65 -16.87
N PRO A 3 28.10 0.62 -18.04
CA PRO A 3 27.90 -0.43 -19.05
C PRO A 3 28.25 -1.83 -18.53
N ASP A 4 29.21 -1.90 -17.59
CA ASP A 4 29.59 -3.13 -16.90
C ASP A 4 28.42 -3.78 -16.14
N LEU A 5 27.60 -2.96 -15.47
CA LEU A 5 26.40 -3.43 -14.77
C LEU A 5 25.25 -3.67 -15.73
N GLU A 6 24.99 -2.71 -16.61
CA GLU A 6 23.83 -2.72 -17.49
C GLU A 6 23.86 -3.89 -18.48
N ASN A 7 25.02 -4.18 -19.07
CA ASN A 7 25.18 -5.31 -19.99
C ASN A 7 24.96 -6.63 -19.28
N ASN A 8 25.53 -6.82 -18.09
CA ASN A 8 25.37 -8.06 -17.33
C ASN A 8 23.91 -8.33 -16.94
N ILE A 9 23.18 -7.29 -16.52
CA ILE A 9 21.76 -7.42 -16.19
C ILE A 9 20.92 -7.70 -17.44
N LYS A 10 21.22 -7.02 -18.55
CA LYS A 10 20.53 -7.21 -19.83
C LYS A 10 20.70 -8.62 -20.37
N GLU A 11 21.95 -9.09 -20.46
CA GLU A 11 22.30 -10.43 -20.93
C GLU A 11 21.58 -11.50 -20.11
N ARG A 12 21.70 -11.45 -18.78
CA ARG A 12 21.01 -12.38 -17.89
C ARG A 12 19.50 -12.33 -18.05
N GLY A 13 18.91 -11.14 -18.17
CA GLY A 13 17.46 -11.02 -18.34
C GLY A 13 16.97 -11.65 -19.64
N TRP A 14 17.68 -11.42 -20.76
CA TRP A 14 17.34 -12.02 -22.04
C TRP A 14 17.50 -13.55 -22.03
N GLU A 15 18.54 -14.09 -21.38
CA GLU A 15 18.71 -15.53 -21.18
C GLU A 15 17.58 -16.14 -20.35
N ASN A 16 16.97 -15.37 -19.44
CA ASN A 16 15.81 -15.78 -18.64
C ASN A 16 14.46 -15.46 -19.30
N GLY A 17 14.44 -15.08 -20.59
CA GLY A 17 13.22 -14.90 -21.38
C GLY A 17 12.55 -13.54 -21.22
N PHE A 18 13.18 -12.56 -20.56
CA PHE A 18 12.67 -11.19 -20.56
C PHE A 18 12.82 -10.55 -21.94
N VAL A 19 11.83 -9.75 -22.34
CA VAL A 19 11.78 -9.09 -23.66
C VAL A 19 11.67 -7.58 -23.49
N GLY A 20 12.33 -6.84 -24.38
CA GLY A 20 12.30 -5.38 -24.41
C GLY A 20 13.21 -4.73 -23.37
N ASN A 21 12.88 -3.50 -23.00
CA ASN A 21 13.65 -2.70 -22.04
C ASN A 21 13.37 -3.10 -20.60
N THR A 22 14.31 -2.80 -19.71
CA THR A 22 14.29 -3.27 -18.32
C THR A 22 13.11 -2.75 -17.49
N ASN A 23 12.47 -1.64 -17.88
CA ASN A 23 11.30 -1.11 -17.17
C ASN A 23 10.02 -1.91 -17.42
N SER A 24 9.93 -2.70 -18.50
CA SER A 24 8.79 -3.59 -18.77
C SER A 24 8.96 -4.99 -18.17
N TRP A 25 10.17 -5.37 -17.76
CA TRP A 25 10.44 -6.69 -17.20
C TRP A 25 9.64 -7.01 -15.94
N PRO A 26 9.49 -6.09 -14.96
CA PRO A 26 8.65 -6.35 -13.78
C PRO A 26 7.20 -6.68 -14.17
N ILE A 27 6.65 -5.99 -15.18
CA ILE A 27 5.28 -6.19 -15.68
C ILE A 27 5.07 -7.62 -16.20
N SER A 28 6.11 -8.24 -16.76
CA SER A 28 6.01 -9.61 -17.29
C SER A 28 5.76 -10.67 -16.21
N VAL A 29 6.22 -10.42 -14.99
CA VAL A 29 6.14 -11.37 -13.85
C VAL A 29 5.05 -11.02 -12.83
N LEU A 30 4.39 -9.86 -12.94
CA LEU A 30 3.25 -9.50 -12.09
C LEU A 30 2.12 -10.51 -12.19
N GLN A 31 1.49 -10.77 -11.04
CA GLN A 31 0.33 -11.62 -10.84
C GLN A 31 -0.89 -10.81 -10.39
N LYS A 32 -2.05 -11.47 -10.35
CA LYS A 32 -3.27 -10.87 -9.80
C LYS A 32 -2.99 -10.33 -8.39
N ASP A 33 -3.47 -9.11 -8.12
CA ASP A 33 -3.33 -8.40 -6.84
C ASP A 33 -1.91 -7.89 -6.48
N ASP A 34 -0.90 -8.12 -7.32
CA ASP A 34 0.42 -7.50 -7.13
C ASP A 34 0.37 -5.99 -7.37
N VAL A 35 1.15 -5.21 -6.62
CA VAL A 35 1.39 -3.78 -6.90
C VAL A 35 2.81 -3.60 -7.41
N TYR A 36 3.00 -2.90 -8.53
CA TYR A 36 4.34 -2.64 -9.04
C TYR A 36 4.97 -1.47 -8.31
N ILE A 37 5.97 -1.79 -7.47
CA ILE A 37 6.71 -0.83 -6.66
C ILE A 37 8.12 -0.65 -7.23
N ALA A 38 8.57 0.58 -7.42
CA ALA A 38 9.91 0.88 -7.92
C ALA A 38 10.49 2.16 -7.33
N ASP A 39 11.79 2.12 -7.04
CA ASP A 39 12.60 3.30 -6.73
C ASP A 39 13.39 3.71 -7.97
N CYS A 40 13.21 4.96 -8.38
CA CYS A 40 14.02 5.60 -9.41
C CYS A 40 14.48 6.97 -8.91
N PHE A 41 14.94 6.98 -7.65
CA PHE A 41 15.66 8.05 -6.95
C PHE A 41 14.98 9.42 -7.02
N GLY A 42 13.65 9.43 -7.01
CA GLY A 42 12.81 10.63 -7.08
C GLY A 42 12.85 11.33 -8.44
N LYS A 43 13.29 10.65 -9.51
CA LYS A 43 13.49 11.27 -10.83
C LYS A 43 12.14 11.65 -11.47
N ILE A 44 11.99 12.92 -11.84
CA ILE A 44 10.82 13.43 -12.56
C ILE A 44 11.07 13.45 -14.06
N LYS A 45 11.79 14.47 -14.56
CA LYS A 45 12.18 14.56 -15.98
C LYS A 45 13.12 13.40 -16.33
N GLY A 46 12.72 12.60 -17.30
CA GLY A 46 13.44 11.40 -17.70
C GLY A 46 13.29 10.22 -16.73
N GLY A 47 12.44 10.34 -15.70
CA GLY A 47 12.13 9.30 -14.71
C GLY A 47 10.73 8.72 -14.86
N THR A 48 10.09 8.92 -16.00
CA THR A 48 8.72 8.49 -16.30
C THR A 48 8.70 6.98 -16.57
N MET A 49 8.53 6.17 -15.51
CA MET A 49 8.71 4.71 -15.54
C MET A 49 7.66 3.98 -16.39
N ILE A 50 6.44 4.52 -16.42
CA ILE A 50 5.31 4.02 -17.20
C ILE A 50 4.59 5.16 -17.92
N GLY A 51 3.89 4.78 -18.99
CA GLY A 51 2.83 5.56 -19.63
C GLY A 51 1.56 4.70 -19.76
N ASP A 52 0.62 5.15 -20.58
CA ASP A 52 -0.70 4.55 -20.82
C ASP A 52 -0.67 3.05 -21.15
N MET A 53 0.18 2.64 -22.10
CA MET A 53 0.27 1.25 -22.56
C MET A 53 0.75 0.31 -21.44
N LEU A 54 1.74 0.76 -20.67
CA LEU A 54 2.27 -0.04 -19.56
C LEU A 54 1.31 -0.07 -18.39
N ALA A 55 0.64 1.05 -18.08
CA ALA A 55 -0.43 1.10 -17.08
C ALA A 55 -1.58 0.14 -17.42
N THR A 56 -2.02 0.13 -18.68
CA THR A 56 -3.03 -0.81 -19.18
C THR A 56 -2.59 -2.26 -19.01
N SER A 57 -1.34 -2.58 -19.35
CA SER A 57 -0.81 -3.93 -19.16
C SER A 57 -0.69 -4.34 -17.70
N ILE A 58 -0.32 -3.41 -16.81
CA ILE A 58 -0.26 -3.66 -15.36
C ILE A 58 -1.68 -3.93 -14.86
N TYR A 59 -2.62 -3.04 -15.11
CA TYR A 59 -4.00 -3.18 -14.63
C TYR A 59 -4.67 -4.45 -15.15
N THR A 60 -4.48 -4.80 -16.42
CA THR A 60 -5.05 -6.01 -17.00
C THR A 60 -4.55 -7.28 -16.30
N LYS A 61 -3.32 -7.28 -15.79
CA LYS A 61 -2.74 -8.41 -15.08
C LYS A 61 -3.12 -8.44 -13.60
N THR A 62 -3.05 -7.29 -12.95
CA THR A 62 -3.08 -7.22 -11.48
C THR A 62 -4.44 -6.76 -10.95
N GLY A 63 -5.13 -5.89 -11.68
CA GLY A 63 -6.30 -5.14 -11.19
C GLY A 63 -5.96 -4.10 -10.12
N THR A 64 -4.70 -3.65 -10.05
CA THR A 64 -4.19 -2.73 -9.01
C THR A 64 -3.57 -1.48 -9.64
N GLY A 65 -2.28 -1.19 -9.38
CA GLY A 65 -1.55 -0.10 -9.98
C GLY A 65 -0.08 -0.06 -9.55
N VAL A 66 0.43 1.14 -9.30
CA VAL A 66 1.86 1.39 -9.10
C VAL A 66 2.16 2.32 -7.94
N ILE A 67 3.33 2.13 -7.33
CA ILE A 67 3.91 3.05 -6.36
C ILE A 67 5.36 3.31 -6.76
N PHE A 68 5.65 4.52 -7.24
CA PHE A 68 6.99 4.87 -7.71
C PHE A 68 7.58 6.04 -6.94
N ASP A 69 8.82 5.88 -6.48
CA ASP A 69 9.67 7.01 -6.12
C ASP A 69 10.29 7.62 -7.40
N ALA A 70 9.43 8.06 -8.30
CA ALA A 70 9.71 8.73 -9.58
C ALA A 70 8.41 9.19 -10.25
N ALA A 71 8.50 9.73 -11.47
CA ALA A 71 7.34 10.14 -12.24
C ALA A 71 6.68 9.03 -13.07
N ALA A 72 5.45 9.29 -13.50
CA ALA A 72 4.80 8.64 -14.63
C ALA A 72 4.55 9.65 -15.76
N ARG A 73 4.00 9.19 -16.89
CA ARG A 73 3.54 10.05 -17.99
C ARG A 73 2.15 9.64 -18.45
N ASP A 74 1.60 10.35 -19.42
CA ASP A 74 0.29 10.05 -20.04
C ASP A 74 -0.87 10.10 -19.00
N LEU A 75 -0.85 11.10 -18.11
CA LEU A 75 -1.82 11.25 -17.01
C LEU A 75 -3.27 11.17 -17.48
N THR A 76 -3.60 11.83 -18.59
CA THR A 76 -4.95 11.82 -19.15
C THR A 76 -5.43 10.40 -19.41
N ASP A 77 -4.67 9.62 -20.20
CA ASP A 77 -5.07 8.27 -20.59
C ASP A 77 -5.01 7.30 -19.39
N ILE A 78 -4.04 7.45 -18.49
CA ILE A 78 -3.97 6.66 -17.26
C ILE A 78 -5.19 6.91 -16.36
N SER A 79 -5.67 8.16 -16.27
CA SER A 79 -6.82 8.53 -15.44
C SER A 79 -8.14 7.95 -15.95
N GLU A 80 -8.20 7.52 -17.21
CA GLU A 80 -9.36 6.85 -17.81
C GLU A 80 -9.41 5.34 -17.48
N ILE A 81 -8.33 4.76 -16.94
CA ILE A 81 -8.29 3.36 -16.51
C ILE A 81 -8.96 3.24 -15.13
N GLU A 82 -10.27 2.97 -15.12
CA GLU A 82 -11.06 2.85 -13.89
C GLU A 82 -10.48 1.78 -12.95
N GLY A 83 -10.12 2.20 -11.73
CA GLY A 83 -9.55 1.36 -10.68
C GLY A 83 -8.01 1.33 -10.65
N PHE A 84 -7.33 1.85 -11.67
CA PHE A 84 -5.87 1.96 -11.65
C PHE A 84 -5.40 3.05 -10.69
N ASN A 85 -4.55 2.69 -9.74
CA ASN A 85 -4.01 3.62 -8.75
C ASN A 85 -2.53 3.89 -9.02
N ALA A 86 -2.16 5.15 -9.25
CA ALA A 86 -0.76 5.56 -9.43
C ALA A 86 -0.33 6.49 -8.30
N TYR A 87 0.48 5.98 -7.37
CA TYR A 87 1.16 6.80 -6.38
C TYR A 87 2.57 7.12 -6.88
N VAL A 88 2.75 8.29 -7.49
CA VAL A 88 4.00 8.71 -8.12
C VAL A 88 4.37 10.11 -7.64
N ARG A 89 5.64 10.50 -7.81
CA ARG A 89 6.12 11.82 -7.37
C ARG A 89 5.54 12.97 -8.20
N ASP A 90 5.37 12.77 -9.50
CA ASP A 90 4.78 13.75 -10.43
C ASP A 90 4.44 13.07 -11.78
N PHE A 91 3.86 13.83 -12.71
CA PHE A 91 3.68 13.45 -14.10
C PHE A 91 4.52 14.36 -15.02
N HIS A 92 5.21 13.78 -16.00
CA HIS A 92 6.06 14.55 -16.92
C HIS A 92 6.01 13.97 -18.34
N PRO A 93 6.04 14.76 -19.44
CA PRO A 93 5.89 14.24 -20.81
C PRO A 93 7.16 13.59 -21.39
N SER A 94 8.23 13.47 -20.61
CA SER A 94 9.47 12.82 -21.07
C SER A 94 9.30 11.31 -21.22
N PHE A 95 10.29 10.65 -21.82
CA PHE A 95 10.45 9.21 -21.72
C PHE A 95 11.60 8.86 -20.75
N LEU A 96 11.61 7.63 -20.26
CA LEU A 96 12.61 7.13 -19.32
C LEU A 96 14.01 7.15 -19.94
N VAL A 97 14.96 7.85 -19.31
CA VAL A 97 16.35 7.97 -19.76
C VAL A 97 17.32 8.01 -18.58
N GLU A 98 18.57 7.63 -18.83
CA GLU A 98 19.67 7.71 -17.84
C GLU A 98 19.34 6.99 -16.52
N VAL A 99 18.78 5.79 -16.63
CA VAL A 99 18.50 4.88 -15.52
C VAL A 99 19.08 3.51 -15.87
N VAL A 100 19.49 2.75 -14.85
CA VAL A 100 19.94 1.37 -15.00
C VAL A 100 19.21 0.54 -13.96
N LEU A 101 18.56 -0.56 -14.37
CA LEU A 101 17.95 -1.50 -13.44
C LEU A 101 19.06 -2.12 -12.60
N THR A 102 18.91 -2.11 -11.27
CA THR A 102 19.90 -2.70 -10.35
C THR A 102 19.42 -4.00 -9.73
N GLY A 103 18.10 -4.23 -9.67
CA GLY A 103 17.48 -5.43 -9.12
C GLY A 103 16.00 -5.53 -9.48
N LEU A 104 15.50 -6.77 -9.48
CA LEU A 104 14.08 -7.11 -9.63
C LEU A 104 13.74 -8.06 -8.48
N ASN A 105 12.63 -7.81 -7.78
CA ASN A 105 12.27 -8.53 -6.54
C ASN A 105 13.40 -8.52 -5.50
N THR A 106 14.01 -7.34 -5.33
CA THR A 106 15.02 -7.08 -4.28
C THR A 106 14.45 -6.10 -3.27
N PRO A 107 15.00 -6.04 -2.04
CA PRO A 107 14.67 -4.96 -1.10
C PRO A 107 14.83 -3.60 -1.77
N THR A 108 13.82 -2.74 -1.62
CA THR A 108 13.85 -1.36 -2.11
C THR A 108 13.43 -0.39 -1.01
N ARG A 109 13.66 0.90 -1.23
CA ARG A 109 13.24 1.95 -0.30
C ARG A 109 12.23 2.86 -1.00
N ILE A 110 11.10 3.11 -0.35
CA ILE A 110 10.10 4.11 -0.77
C ILE A 110 9.94 5.09 0.39
N GLY A 111 10.34 6.34 0.17
CA GLY A 111 10.38 7.34 1.25
C GLY A 111 11.33 6.92 2.37
N GLU A 112 10.81 6.62 3.56
CA GLU A 112 11.60 6.14 4.72
C GLU A 112 11.40 4.65 5.02
N ALA A 113 10.55 3.96 4.25
CA ALA A 113 10.25 2.54 4.45
C ALA A 113 11.13 1.64 3.58
N ILE A 114 11.63 0.54 4.17
CA ILE A 114 12.16 -0.60 3.43
C ILE A 114 10.98 -1.47 3.02
N VAL A 115 10.93 -1.84 1.74
CA VAL A 115 9.89 -2.66 1.15
C VAL A 115 10.51 -3.94 0.62
N LEU A 116 9.95 -5.08 1.01
CA LEU A 116 10.32 -6.39 0.51
C LEU A 116 9.24 -6.94 -0.44
N PRO A 117 9.63 -7.74 -1.45
CA PRO A 117 8.65 -8.49 -2.23
C PRO A 117 7.80 -9.37 -1.33
N GLY A 118 6.48 -9.29 -1.48
CA GLY A 118 5.51 -10.01 -0.65
C GLY A 118 4.97 -9.23 0.55
N ASP A 119 5.52 -8.05 0.85
CA ASP A 119 4.89 -7.13 1.81
C ASP A 119 3.55 -6.63 1.28
N LEU A 120 2.58 -6.45 2.18
CA LEU A 120 1.29 -5.87 1.83
C LEU A 120 1.46 -4.36 1.73
N VAL A 121 0.68 -3.75 0.85
CA VAL A 121 0.64 -2.30 0.71
C VAL A 121 -0.79 -1.79 0.69
N ILE A 122 -1.02 -0.72 1.43
CA ILE A 122 -2.26 0.03 1.42
C ILE A 122 -1.90 1.47 1.06
N SER A 123 -2.64 2.06 0.13
CA SER A 123 -2.44 3.44 -0.28
C SER A 123 -3.77 4.17 -0.38
N ASP A 124 -3.76 5.44 -0.01
CA ASP A 124 -4.85 6.37 -0.25
C ASP A 124 -4.31 7.75 -0.62
N LYS A 125 -5.15 8.78 -0.51
CA LYS A 125 -4.75 10.17 -0.81
C LYS A 125 -3.80 10.76 0.23
N GLU A 126 -3.74 10.21 1.43
CA GLU A 126 -2.88 10.67 2.52
C GLU A 126 -1.48 10.07 2.41
N GLY A 127 -1.36 8.84 1.90
CA GLY A 127 -0.06 8.25 1.67
C GLY A 127 -0.05 6.76 1.34
N VAL A 128 1.08 6.14 1.65
CA VAL A 128 1.35 4.72 1.43
C VAL A 128 1.83 4.11 2.74
N LEU A 129 1.23 2.99 3.13
CA LEU A 129 1.62 2.17 4.27
C LEU A 129 2.05 0.79 3.78
N PHE A 130 3.27 0.40 4.13
CA PHE A 130 3.78 -0.96 3.91
C PHE A 130 3.65 -1.78 5.19
N ILE A 131 3.14 -3.00 5.06
CA ILE A 131 2.95 -3.94 6.16
C ILE A 131 3.84 -5.15 5.87
N PRO A 132 4.88 -5.38 6.70
CA PRO A 132 5.75 -6.55 6.54
C PRO A 132 4.94 -7.84 6.53
N ALA A 133 5.21 -8.74 5.58
CA ALA A 133 4.41 -9.95 5.38
C ALA A 133 4.24 -10.79 6.67
N HIS A 134 5.31 -10.89 7.47
CA HIS A 134 5.32 -11.63 8.74
C HIS A 134 4.48 -10.98 9.86
N LEU A 135 4.05 -9.73 9.70
CA LEU A 135 3.19 -8.99 10.64
C LEU A 135 1.76 -8.82 10.12
N ALA A 136 1.45 -9.27 8.90
CA ALA A 136 0.19 -8.99 8.22
C ALA A 136 -1.03 -9.38 9.07
N GLU A 137 -1.07 -10.63 9.57
CA GLU A 137 -2.17 -11.12 10.41
C GLU A 137 -2.39 -10.26 11.66
N MET A 138 -1.30 -9.93 12.36
CA MET A 138 -1.36 -9.10 13.56
C MET A 138 -1.87 -7.69 13.26
N VAL A 139 -1.37 -7.08 12.19
CA VAL A 139 -1.75 -5.71 11.80
C VAL A 139 -3.22 -5.67 11.35
N ILE A 140 -3.67 -6.64 10.57
CA ILE A 140 -5.07 -6.74 10.12
C ILE A 140 -6.01 -6.90 11.32
N ALA A 141 -5.74 -7.88 12.20
CA ALA A 141 -6.58 -8.12 13.38
C ALA A 141 -6.65 -6.89 14.31
N THR A 142 -5.53 -6.17 14.47
CA THR A 142 -5.47 -4.94 15.25
C THR A 142 -6.22 -3.80 14.55
N GLY A 143 -6.09 -3.67 13.23
CA GLY A 143 -6.75 -2.65 12.42
C GLY A 143 -8.28 -2.79 12.41
N GLU A 144 -8.79 -4.02 12.31
CA GLU A 144 -10.23 -4.32 12.43
C GLU A 144 -10.77 -3.89 13.78
N PHE A 145 -10.07 -4.24 14.87
CA PHE A 145 -10.43 -3.80 16.22
C PHE A 145 -10.45 -2.28 16.35
N MET A 146 -9.39 -1.60 15.86
CA MET A 146 -9.28 -0.14 15.92
C MET A 146 -10.40 0.55 15.13
N THR A 147 -10.77 0.01 13.98
CA THR A 147 -11.88 0.51 13.17
C THR A 147 -13.20 0.38 13.92
N ALA A 148 -13.51 -0.81 14.44
CA ALA A 148 -14.74 -1.04 15.20
C ALA A 148 -14.85 -0.12 16.43
N ARG A 149 -13.73 0.07 17.15
CA ARG A 149 -13.64 1.00 18.28
C ARG A 149 -13.88 2.45 17.84
N ALA A 150 -13.27 2.87 16.74
CA ALA A 150 -13.43 4.23 16.22
C ALA A 150 -14.87 4.51 15.79
N ASP A 151 -15.52 3.54 15.15
CA ASP A 151 -16.91 3.67 14.72
C ASP A 151 -17.88 3.75 15.91
N PHE A 152 -17.69 2.90 16.92
CA PHE A 152 -18.42 3.02 18.18
C PHE A 152 -18.20 4.40 18.82
N SER A 153 -16.95 4.85 18.92
CA SER A 153 -16.61 6.14 19.52
C SER A 153 -17.29 7.30 18.78
N LYS A 154 -17.27 7.30 17.44
CA LYS A 154 -17.95 8.29 16.61
C LYS A 154 -19.47 8.24 16.79
N ALA A 155 -20.08 7.07 16.88
CA ALA A 155 -21.51 6.93 17.13
C ALA A 155 -21.91 7.51 18.49
N MET A 156 -21.16 7.15 19.54
CA MET A 156 -21.43 7.64 20.90
C MET A 156 -21.25 9.15 21.05
N LEU A 157 -20.28 9.73 20.34
CA LEU A 157 -20.09 11.19 20.28
C LEU A 157 -21.28 11.88 19.59
N LYS A 158 -21.75 11.34 18.45
CA LYS A 158 -22.91 11.89 17.72
C LYS A 158 -24.19 11.85 18.55
N GLU A 159 -24.36 10.80 19.37
CA GLU A 159 -25.49 10.66 20.28
C GLU A 159 -25.32 11.40 21.61
N ALA A 160 -24.20 12.10 21.81
CA ALA A 160 -23.82 12.75 23.07
C ALA A 160 -23.85 11.82 24.30
N ARG A 161 -23.62 10.52 24.09
CA ARG A 161 -23.56 9.50 25.15
C ARG A 161 -22.25 9.53 25.92
N TYR A 162 -21.16 9.81 25.22
CA TYR A 162 -19.83 9.98 25.80
C TYR A 162 -19.19 11.27 25.27
N SER A 163 -18.28 11.83 26.07
CA SER A 163 -17.44 12.96 25.67
C SER A 163 -16.19 12.50 24.93
N ALA A 164 -15.54 13.45 24.23
CA ALA A 164 -14.25 13.22 23.56
C ALA A 164 -13.19 12.66 24.52
N GLY A 165 -13.11 13.21 25.74
CA GLY A 165 -12.17 12.73 26.76
C GLY A 165 -12.44 11.28 27.19
N GLN A 166 -13.71 10.86 27.26
CA GLN A 166 -14.07 9.49 27.63
C GLN A 166 -13.70 8.48 26.53
N VAL A 167 -13.96 8.80 25.26
CA VAL A 167 -13.65 7.87 24.16
C VAL A 167 -12.15 7.72 23.89
N ASP A 168 -11.36 8.76 24.19
CA ASP A 168 -9.92 8.78 23.99
C ASP A 168 -9.11 8.27 25.20
N SER A 169 -9.75 8.11 26.37
CA SER A 169 -9.12 7.56 27.57
C SER A 169 -9.25 6.03 27.67
N GLN A 170 -8.69 5.46 28.74
CA GLN A 170 -9.02 4.10 29.16
C GLN A 170 -10.52 3.99 29.45
N TRP A 171 -11.19 3.03 28.81
CA TRP A 171 -12.63 2.85 28.96
C TRP A 171 -12.99 2.18 30.28
N THR A 172 -14.06 2.67 30.90
CA THR A 172 -14.69 2.02 32.05
C THR A 172 -15.30 0.67 31.66
N ASP A 173 -15.59 -0.16 32.65
CA ASP A 173 -16.23 -1.46 32.41
C ASP A 173 -17.60 -1.31 31.75
N ASP A 174 -18.39 -0.31 32.16
CA ASP A 174 -19.68 0.02 31.54
C ASP A 174 -19.54 0.36 30.06
N MET A 175 -18.51 1.14 29.69
CA MET A 175 -18.29 1.55 28.30
C MET A 175 -17.83 0.38 27.44
N LYS A 176 -17.00 -0.51 27.99
CA LYS A 176 -16.61 -1.75 27.33
C LYS A 176 -17.80 -2.71 27.16
N GLU A 177 -18.69 -2.82 28.13
CA GLU A 177 -19.93 -3.60 28.00
C GLU A 177 -20.87 -3.01 26.94
N HIS A 178 -20.97 -1.68 26.90
CA HIS A 178 -21.74 -0.97 25.88
C HIS A 178 -21.18 -1.24 24.48
N PHE A 179 -19.86 -1.18 24.32
CA PHE A 179 -19.20 -1.52 23.06
C PHE A 179 -19.51 -2.95 22.60
N LEU A 180 -19.40 -3.94 23.50
CA LEU A 180 -19.71 -5.34 23.16
C LEU A 180 -21.18 -5.55 22.77
N ARG A 181 -22.10 -4.79 23.37
CA ARG A 181 -23.52 -4.83 22.99
C ARG A 181 -23.73 -4.21 21.62
N TRP A 182 -23.11 -3.05 21.39
CA TRP A 182 -23.16 -2.35 20.11
C TRP A 182 -22.64 -3.21 18.96
N LEU A 183 -21.52 -3.94 19.14
CA LEU A 183 -20.99 -4.85 18.11
C LEU A 183 -21.97 -5.96 17.69
N LYS A 184 -22.80 -6.45 18.63
CA LYS A 184 -23.82 -7.46 18.35
C LYS A 184 -25.01 -6.86 17.60
N GLU A 185 -25.40 -5.64 17.97
CA GLU A 185 -26.56 -4.96 17.37
C GLU A 185 -26.27 -4.48 15.94
N THR A 186 -25.04 -4.05 15.66
CA THR A 186 -24.64 -3.59 14.32
C THR A 186 -24.21 -4.70 13.38
N ASN A 187 -24.25 -5.96 13.83
CA ASN A 187 -23.79 -7.13 13.07
C ASN A 187 -22.37 -6.93 12.50
N SER A 188 -21.49 -6.33 13.32
CA SER A 188 -20.10 -6.09 12.92
C SER A 188 -19.42 -7.42 12.61
N GLU A 189 -18.63 -7.46 11.52
CA GLU A 189 -17.80 -8.62 11.17
C GLU A 189 -16.77 -8.92 12.28
N THR A 190 -16.36 -7.89 13.03
CA THR A 190 -15.45 -7.99 14.17
C THR A 190 -16.22 -8.42 15.43
N GLN A 191 -16.39 -9.72 15.62
CA GLN A 191 -16.94 -10.29 16.86
C GLN A 191 -15.81 -10.57 17.86
N MET A 192 -15.97 -10.15 19.12
CA MET A 192 -14.98 -10.42 20.16
C MET A 192 -15.59 -10.63 21.55
N THR A 193 -14.87 -11.37 22.37
CA THR A 193 -15.21 -11.61 23.78
C THR A 193 -14.71 -10.47 24.67
N ARG A 194 -15.28 -10.39 25.88
CA ARG A 194 -14.83 -9.43 26.89
C ARG A 194 -13.35 -9.57 27.23
N LYS A 195 -12.86 -10.81 27.33
CA LYS A 195 -11.44 -11.10 27.61
C LYS A 195 -10.53 -10.56 26.51
N GLN A 196 -10.90 -10.75 25.24
CA GLN A 196 -10.13 -10.22 24.10
C GLN A 196 -10.11 -8.69 24.12
N LEU A 197 -11.26 -8.05 24.38
CA LEU A 197 -11.34 -6.60 24.52
C LEU A 197 -10.43 -6.07 25.63
N ASP A 198 -10.45 -6.71 26.80
CA ASP A 198 -9.58 -6.30 27.92
C ASP A 198 -8.09 -6.48 27.59
N GLU A 199 -7.73 -7.57 26.91
CA GLU A 199 -6.35 -7.79 26.46
C GLU A 199 -5.90 -6.70 25.46
N PHE A 200 -6.71 -6.40 24.45
CA PHE A 200 -6.41 -5.35 23.46
C PHE A 200 -6.27 -3.98 24.12
N MET A 201 -7.18 -3.65 25.04
CA MET A 201 -7.13 -2.37 25.75
C MET A 201 -5.91 -2.29 26.68
N SER A 202 -5.51 -3.38 27.34
CA SER A 202 -4.38 -3.38 28.28
C SER A 202 -3.01 -3.06 27.64
N LYS A 203 -2.84 -3.32 26.34
CA LYS A 203 -1.58 -3.11 25.62
C LYS A 203 -1.35 -1.66 25.17
N ARG A 204 -2.32 -0.76 25.39
CA ARG A 204 -2.23 0.64 24.96
C ARG A 204 -1.61 1.51 26.07
N THR A 205 -0.58 2.27 25.71
CA THR A 205 -0.04 3.37 26.53
C THR A 205 -0.81 4.65 26.19
N TRP A 206 -1.76 5.00 27.04
CA TRP A 206 -2.40 6.32 27.11
C TRP A 206 -1.55 7.29 27.90
#